data_AF-A0A7S0S214-F1
#
_entry.id   AF-A0A7S0S214-F1
#
_cell.length_a   1.000
_cell.length_b   1.000
_cell.length_c   1.000
_cell.angle_alpha   90.00
_cell.angle_beta   90.00
_cell.angle_gamma   90.00
#
_symmetry.space_group_name_H-M   'P 1'
#
loop_
_entity.id
_entity.type
_entity.pdbx_description
1 polymer ?
#
loop_
_entity_poly.entity_id
_entity_poly.type
_entity_poly.pdbx_seq_one_letter_code
_entity_poly.pdbx_strand_id
1 'polypeptide(L)'
;ASALGGGGGGGSSVAVSPPPPISACFSASRDLLHVVTPRELVVLDLELGVAAATRTLHSSKPAFSSILGVWGRGVSAGGGDEGGADVVYAAHVDGALSIWVRAQG
;
A
#
# COMPACT_ATOMS: atom_id res chain seq x y z
N ALA A 1 -6.70 51.93 36.86
CA ALA A 1 -6.53 52.12 35.40
C ALA A 1 -5.09 51.72 35.08
N SER A 2 -4.75 50.78 34.20
CA SER A 2 -5.47 50.23 33.05
C SER A 2 -5.01 48.79 32.78
N ALA A 3 -5.91 48.01 32.20
CA ALA A 3 -5.64 46.72 31.56
C ALA A 3 -5.19 46.91 30.09
N LEU A 4 -4.97 45.77 29.40
CA LEU A 4 -4.72 45.52 27.97
C LEU A 4 -3.23 45.31 27.64
N GLY A 5 -2.76 44.25 26.95
CA GLY A 5 -3.41 43.17 26.22
C GLY A 5 -2.40 42.51 25.25
N GLY A 6 -2.80 41.39 24.63
CA GLY A 6 -2.11 40.68 23.53
C GLY A 6 -1.45 39.37 23.99
N GLY A 7 -2.01 38.17 23.79
CA GLY A 7 -2.66 37.65 22.58
C GLY A 7 -1.57 37.43 21.52
N GLY A 8 -0.97 36.24 21.40
CA GLY A 8 -1.59 35.05 20.85
C GLY A 8 -1.07 34.86 19.42
N GLY A 9 -0.16 33.88 19.23
CA GLY A 9 0.48 33.65 17.94
C GLY A 9 1.32 32.38 17.94
N GLY A 10 0.80 31.30 18.52
CA GLY A 10 1.34 29.96 18.33
C GLY A 10 1.07 29.56 16.89
N GLY A 11 2.02 29.82 16.00
CA GLY A 11 2.03 29.24 14.67
C GLY A 11 2.03 27.74 14.84
N SER A 12 0.86 27.12 14.65
CA SER A 12 0.70 25.68 14.61
C SER A 12 1.54 25.22 13.43
N SER A 13 2.78 24.79 13.70
CA SER A 13 3.59 24.09 12.72
C SER A 13 2.71 22.94 12.26
N VAL A 14 2.26 22.98 11.00
CA VAL A 14 1.58 21.84 10.39
C VAL A 14 2.57 20.71 10.53
N ALA A 15 2.32 19.82 11.50
CA ALA A 15 3.11 18.63 11.66
C ALA A 15 2.98 17.91 10.32
N VAL A 16 4.05 17.94 9.52
CA VAL A 16 4.13 17.14 8.30
C VAL A 16 4.03 15.72 8.82
N SER A 17 2.84 15.13 8.71
CA SER A 17 2.64 13.75 9.10
C SER A 17 3.72 12.95 8.37
N PRO A 18 4.46 12.06 9.06
CA PRO A 18 5.45 11.25 8.40
C PRO A 18 4.80 10.59 7.17
N PRO A 19 5.52 10.48 6.03
CA PRO A 19 4.99 9.78 4.87
C PRO A 19 4.47 8.41 5.33
N PRO A 20 3.30 7.96 4.86
CA PRO A 20 2.73 6.71 5.32
C PRO A 20 3.76 5.59 5.17
N PRO A 21 3.89 4.72 6.18
CA PRO A 21 4.93 3.70 6.16
C PRO A 21 4.75 2.77 4.97
N ILE A 22 5.87 2.37 4.36
CA ILE A 22 5.88 1.26 3.42
C ILE A 22 5.45 0.00 4.18
N SER A 23 4.49 -0.73 3.64
CA SER A 23 4.00 -1.98 4.20
C SER A 23 4.28 -3.11 3.22
N ALA A 24 4.70 -4.27 3.72
CA ALA A 24 5.00 -5.41 2.87
C ALA A 24 4.59 -6.72 3.53
N CYS A 25 4.24 -7.70 2.72
CA CYS A 25 3.92 -9.06 3.19
C CYS A 25 4.18 -10.10 2.09
N PHE A 26 4.54 -11.30 2.53
CA PHE A 26 4.71 -12.44 1.62
C PHE A 26 3.36 -13.02 1.20
N SER A 27 3.31 -13.60 0.00
CA SER A 27 2.26 -14.55 -0.37
C SER A 27 2.26 -15.77 0.57
N ALA A 28 1.18 -16.55 0.55
CA ALA A 28 1.08 -17.77 1.34
C ALA A 28 2.19 -18.79 1.00
N SER A 29 2.57 -18.87 -0.27
CA SER A 29 3.65 -19.69 -0.82
C SER A 29 5.05 -19.11 -0.60
N ARG A 30 5.17 -17.82 -0.25
CA ARG A 30 6.43 -17.08 -0.06
C ARG A 30 7.32 -16.98 -1.30
N ASP A 31 6.75 -17.20 -2.47
CA ASP A 31 7.34 -16.96 -3.79
C ASP A 31 7.19 -15.48 -4.22
N LEU A 32 6.20 -14.77 -3.68
CA LEU A 32 5.91 -13.38 -4.01
C LEU A 32 6.02 -12.48 -2.77
N LEU A 33 6.53 -11.26 -2.97
CA LEU A 33 6.52 -10.18 -1.98
C LEU A 33 5.60 -9.06 -2.45
N HIS A 34 4.55 -8.80 -1.69
CA HIS A 34 3.65 -7.68 -1.91
C HIS A 34 4.15 -6.48 -1.12
N VAL A 35 4.33 -5.36 -1.79
CA VAL A 35 4.78 -4.09 -1.21
C VAL A 35 3.77 -3.01 -1.55
N VAL A 36 3.32 -2.27 -0.54
CA VAL A 36 2.46 -1.10 -0.70
C VAL A 36 3.20 0.12 -0.20
N THR A 37 3.35 1.08 -1.10
CA THR A 37 3.73 2.47 -0.81
C THR A 37 2.46 3.33 -0.75
N PRO A 38 2.52 4.60 -0.34
CA PRO A 38 1.32 5.45 -0.27
C PRO A 38 0.49 5.52 -1.56
N ARG A 39 1.12 5.34 -2.74
CA ARG A 39 0.48 5.53 -4.05
C ARG A 39 0.65 4.35 -5.01
N GLU A 40 1.24 3.26 -4.56
CA GLU A 40 1.59 2.15 -5.45
C GLU A 40 1.53 0.83 -4.70
N LEU A 41 1.06 -0.20 -5.39
CA LEU A 41 1.17 -1.59 -4.99
C LEU A 41 2.08 -2.29 -6.00
N VAL A 42 3.12 -2.95 -5.49
CA VAL A 42 4.10 -3.69 -6.28
C VAL A 42 4.12 -5.13 -5.79
N VAL A 43 4.13 -6.08 -6.72
CA VAL A 43 4.30 -7.51 -6.46
C VAL A 43 5.62 -7.92 -7.07
N LEU A 44 6.53 -8.41 -6.24
CA LEU A 44 7.85 -8.87 -6.64
C LEU A 44 7.84 -10.40 -6.68
N ASP A 45 8.25 -10.96 -7.81
CA ASP A 45 8.59 -12.38 -7.92
C ASP A 45 9.98 -12.59 -7.34
N LEU A 46 10.07 -13.37 -6.26
CA LEU A 46 11.31 -13.59 -5.54
C LEU A 46 12.20 -14.65 -6.20
N GLU A 47 11.64 -15.52 -7.05
CA GLU A 47 12.40 -16.50 -7.80
C GLU A 47 13.11 -15.84 -8.98
N LEU A 48 12.39 -14.98 -9.70
CA LEU A 48 12.90 -14.26 -10.87
C LEU A 48 13.62 -12.96 -10.51
N GLY A 49 13.39 -12.44 -9.29
CA GLY A 49 13.98 -11.18 -8.83
C GLY A 49 13.46 -9.94 -9.56
N VAL A 50 12.25 -10.01 -10.14
CA VAL A 50 11.64 -8.95 -10.95
C VAL A 50 10.23 -8.61 -10.46
N ALA A 51 9.71 -7.45 -10.85
CA ALA A 51 8.32 -7.09 -10.58
C ALA A 51 7.37 -7.94 -11.43
N ALA A 52 6.54 -8.75 -10.76
CA ALA A 52 5.46 -9.53 -11.39
C ALA A 52 4.27 -8.64 -11.77
N ALA A 53 3.96 -7.64 -10.95
CA ALA A 53 2.88 -6.69 -11.20
C ALA A 53 3.10 -5.38 -10.47
N THR A 54 2.63 -4.29 -11.07
CA THR A 54 2.60 -2.97 -10.44
C THR A 54 1.25 -2.32 -10.70
N ARG A 55 0.67 -1.71 -9.69
CA ARG A 55 -0.54 -0.91 -9.85
C ARG A 55 -0.47 0.39 -9.05
N THR A 56 -0.52 1.50 -9.78
CA THR A 56 -0.53 2.84 -9.20
C THR A 56 -1.94 3.24 -8.84
N LEU A 57 -2.09 3.87 -7.68
CA LEU A 57 -3.35 4.39 -7.21
C LEU A 57 -3.69 5.71 -7.94
N HIS A 58 -4.94 5.84 -8.39
CA HIS A 58 -5.40 7.10 -9.00
C HIS A 58 -5.32 8.26 -8.00
N SER A 59 -4.99 9.46 -8.47
CA SER A 59 -4.77 10.65 -7.63
C SER A 59 -5.99 11.07 -6.80
N SER A 60 -7.20 10.75 -7.28
CA SER A 60 -8.46 11.01 -6.57
C SER A 60 -8.73 10.09 -5.38
N LYS A 61 -7.97 9.00 -5.23
CA LYS A 61 -8.12 8.08 -4.10
C LYS A 61 -7.21 8.50 -2.93
N PRO A 62 -7.61 8.25 -1.68
CA PRO A 62 -6.75 8.45 -0.52
C PRO A 62 -5.51 7.54 -0.58
N ALA A 63 -4.39 7.94 0.01
CA ALA A 63 -3.18 7.12 0.03
C ALA A 63 -3.38 5.80 0.80
N PHE A 64 -2.62 4.77 0.45
CA PHE A 64 -2.53 3.57 1.28
C PHE A 64 -1.84 3.88 2.61
N SER A 65 -2.21 3.12 3.63
CA SER A 65 -1.62 3.17 4.98
C SER A 65 -0.93 1.86 5.36
N SER A 66 -1.53 0.72 5.02
CA SER A 66 -1.01 -0.61 5.39
C SER A 66 -1.65 -1.72 4.56
N ILE A 67 -0.96 -2.86 4.49
CA ILE A 67 -1.53 -4.12 4.01
C ILE A 67 -2.19 -4.83 5.19
N LEU A 68 -3.47 -5.17 5.04
CA LEU A 68 -4.22 -5.93 6.04
C LEU A 68 -4.02 -7.43 5.88
N GLY A 69 -3.83 -7.90 4.65
CA GLY A 69 -3.55 -9.28 4.36
C GLY A 69 -3.51 -9.57 2.86
N VAL A 70 -2.89 -10.69 2.55
CA VAL A 70 -2.86 -11.27 1.21
C VAL A 70 -3.37 -12.70 1.31
N TRP A 71 -4.37 -13.01 0.49
CA TRP A 71 -4.98 -14.32 0.40
C TRP A 71 -4.93 -14.79 -1.03
N GLY A 72 -4.46 -16.00 -1.24
CA GLY A 72 -4.24 -16.53 -2.57
C GLY A 72 -3.13 -17.55 -2.53
N ARG A 73 -3.13 -18.41 -3.53
CA ARG A 73 -2.08 -19.41 -3.71
C ARG A 73 -1.41 -19.09 -5.03
N GLY A 74 -0.58 -18.05 -5.06
CA GLY A 74 0.32 -17.81 -6.18
C GLY A 74 1.06 -19.10 -6.51
N VAL A 75 0.97 -19.54 -7.76
CA VAL A 75 1.82 -20.59 -8.30
C VAL A 75 2.47 -19.92 -9.49
N SER A 76 3.76 -19.61 -9.41
CA SER A 76 4.54 -19.13 -10.56
C SER A 76 5.15 -20.35 -11.28
N ALA A 77 4.33 -21.21 -11.87
CA ALA A 77 4.83 -22.41 -12.56
C ALA A 77 5.09 -22.15 -14.05
N GLY A 78 6.05 -21.27 -14.37
CA GLY A 78 6.91 -21.31 -15.57
C GLY A 78 6.38 -21.66 -16.98
N GLY A 79 5.09 -21.62 -17.28
CA GLY A 79 4.59 -22.03 -18.59
C GLY A 79 3.13 -21.69 -18.81
N GLY A 80 2.85 -20.48 -19.31
CA GLY A 80 1.60 -20.10 -19.97
C GLY A 80 0.32 -20.34 -19.16
N ASP A 81 -0.19 -19.28 -18.55
CA ASP A 81 -1.56 -19.18 -18.01
C ASP A 81 -1.91 -20.09 -16.81
N GLU A 82 -1.00 -20.23 -15.84
CA GLU A 82 -1.31 -20.85 -14.54
C GLU A 82 -0.74 -20.02 -13.40
N GLY A 83 -1.28 -18.81 -13.21
CA GLY A 83 -0.96 -17.93 -12.09
C GLY A 83 -2.09 -17.95 -11.07
N GLY A 84 -1.86 -18.55 -9.90
CA GLY A 84 -2.82 -18.46 -8.81
C GLY A 84 -3.14 -17.01 -8.42
N ALA A 85 -4.41 -16.71 -8.19
CA ALA A 85 -4.85 -15.35 -7.94
C ALA A 85 -4.51 -14.90 -6.51
N ASP A 86 -3.71 -13.85 -6.39
CA ASP A 86 -3.48 -13.16 -5.12
C ASP A 86 -4.52 -12.06 -4.95
N VAL A 87 -5.19 -12.08 -3.80
CA VAL A 87 -6.13 -11.07 -3.35
C VAL A 87 -5.47 -10.28 -2.23
N VAL A 88 -5.16 -9.02 -2.50
CA VAL A 88 -4.53 -8.10 -1.56
C VAL A 88 -5.57 -7.14 -1.01
N TYR A 89 -5.62 -7.03 0.32
CA TYR A 89 -6.48 -6.08 1.03
C TYR A 89 -5.60 -5.01 1.64
N ALA A 90 -5.81 -3.76 1.21
CA ALA A 90 -5.02 -2.61 1.66
C ALA A 90 -5.92 -1.54 2.28
N ALA A 91 -5.57 -1.11 3.49
CA ALA A 91 -6.26 -0.03 4.18
C ALA A 91 -5.71 1.33 3.72
N HIS A 92 -6.59 2.31 3.59
CA HIS A 92 -6.26 3.69 3.26
C HIS A 92 -6.17 4.56 4.53
N VAL A 93 -5.51 5.70 4.41
CA VAL A 93 -5.33 6.66 5.52
C VAL A 93 -6.66 7.25 6.05
N ASP A 94 -7.72 7.22 5.24
CA ASP A 94 -9.07 7.68 5.61
C ASP A 94 -9.96 6.54 6.17
N GLY A 95 -9.40 5.34 6.32
CA GLY A 95 -10.12 4.15 6.75
C GLY A 95 -10.82 3.39 5.63
N ALA A 96 -10.73 3.84 4.36
CA ALA A 96 -11.25 3.08 3.23
C ALA A 96 -10.45 1.79 2.98
N LEU A 97 -11.04 0.88 2.21
CA LEU A 97 -10.45 -0.41 1.84
C LEU A 97 -10.36 -0.52 0.32
N SER A 98 -9.20 -0.92 -0.19
CA SER A 98 -9.08 -1.41 -1.57
C SER A 98 -8.76 -2.89 -1.60
N ILE A 99 -9.40 -3.57 -2.55
CA ILE A 99 -9.20 -5.00 -2.83
C ILE A 99 -8.59 -5.10 -4.22
N TRP A 100 -7.44 -5.76 -4.33
CA TRP A 100 -6.73 -5.96 -5.57
C TRP A 100 -6.64 -7.44 -5.85
N VAL A 101 -7.09 -7.84 -7.03
CA VAL A 101 -6.90 -9.20 -7.53
C VAL A 101 -5.85 -9.12 -8.61
N ARG A 102 -4.77 -9.90 -8.47
CA ARG A 102 -3.81 -10.09 -9.57
C ARG A 102 -4.54 -10.84 -10.69
N ALA A 103 -4.69 -10.20 -11.85
CA ALA A 103 -5.26 -10.85 -13.02
C ALA A 103 -4.33 -11.98 -13.48
N GLN A 104 -4.91 -13.07 -13.97
CA GLN A 104 -4.17 -14.13 -14.66
C GLN A 104 -3.63 -13.55 -15.97
N GLY A 105 -2.36 -13.82 -16.27
CA GLY A 105 -1.66 -13.31 -17.45
C GLY A 105 -0.21 -13.74 -17.49
#